data_AF-A0A0S8K2Y0-F1
#
_entry.id   AF-A0A0S8K2Y0-F1
#
_cell.length_a   1.000
_cell.length_b   1.000
_cell.length_c   1.000
_cell.angle_alpha   90.00
_cell.angle_beta   90.00
_cell.angle_gamma   90.00
#
_symmetry.space_group_name_H-M   'P 1'
#
loop_
_entity.id
_entity.type
_entity.pdbx_description
1 polymer ?
#
loop_
_entity_poly.entity_id
_entity_poly.type
_entity_poly.pdbx_seq_one_letter_code
_entity_poly.pdbx_strand_id
1 'polypeptide(L)'
;MSEKSDQPALPAEPVPPCMAACPAHTDVRGYVNAIACGDYEEAYRLAREPNPLPYVCGKACAHPCEEECRRGDVDEPIAIYALKRFATEQHDLRKGHAPGLTVAEPKEERVAIIGAGPGGLTAAHDLARMGYRVTVFEALPKL
;
A
#
# COMPACT_ATOMS: atom_id res chain seq x y z
N MET A 1 2.00 -0.61 -38.13
CA MET A 1 2.88 -0.01 -37.12
C MET A 1 1.99 0.52 -35.99
N SER A 2 1.72 -0.16 -34.89
CA SER A 2 2.38 -1.30 -34.25
C SER A 2 1.29 -2.18 -33.64
N GLU A 3 1.35 -3.48 -33.89
CA GLU A 3 0.50 -4.48 -33.25
C GLU A 3 0.66 -4.42 -31.72
N LYS A 4 -0.42 -4.13 -31.00
CA LYS A 4 -0.52 -4.31 -29.54
C LYS A 4 -1.93 -4.80 -29.23
N SER A 5 -2.23 -6.07 -29.54
CA SER A 5 -3.47 -6.68 -29.04
C SER A 5 -3.45 -8.21 -28.93
N ASP A 6 -2.30 -8.86 -29.09
CA ASP A 6 -2.25 -10.33 -29.10
C ASP A 6 -1.11 -10.90 -28.25
N GLN A 7 -0.89 -10.32 -27.07
CA GLN A 7 -0.12 -11.03 -26.04
C GLN A 7 -1.06 -12.02 -25.34
N PRO A 8 -0.80 -13.33 -25.42
CA PRO A 8 -1.58 -14.30 -24.67
C PRO A 8 -1.49 -13.94 -23.19
N ALA A 9 -2.63 -13.94 -22.50
CA ALA A 9 -2.67 -13.76 -21.06
C ALA A 9 -1.74 -14.81 -20.44
N LEU A 10 -0.60 -14.36 -19.92
CA LEU A 10 0.32 -15.21 -19.18
C LEU A 10 -0.50 -15.92 -18.09
N PRO A 11 -0.32 -17.24 -17.88
CA PRO A 11 -0.98 -17.94 -16.79
C PRO A 11 -0.74 -17.13 -15.50
N ALA A 12 -1.79 -16.93 -14.70
CA ALA A 12 -1.74 -16.11 -13.49
C ALA A 12 -0.46 -16.44 -12.72
N GLU A 13 0.52 -15.55 -12.78
CA GLU A 13 1.81 -15.81 -12.18
C GLU A 13 1.58 -16.10 -10.69
N PRO A 14 2.24 -17.13 -10.13
CA PRO A 14 2.12 -17.39 -8.70
C PRO A 14 2.48 -16.10 -7.94
N VAL A 15 1.65 -15.76 -6.95
CA VAL A 15 1.83 -14.58 -6.11
C VAL A 15 3.28 -14.53 -5.64
N PRO A 16 4.00 -13.40 -5.85
CA PRO A 16 5.38 -13.29 -5.41
C PRO A 16 5.51 -13.58 -3.92
N PRO A 17 6.53 -14.34 -3.48
CA PRO A 17 6.71 -14.66 -2.06
C PRO A 17 6.78 -13.42 -1.18
N CYS A 18 7.46 -12.35 -1.64
CA CYS A 18 7.50 -11.07 -0.93
C CYS A 18 6.13 -10.40 -0.75
N MET A 19 5.20 -10.58 -1.70
CA MET A 19 3.82 -10.08 -1.60
C MET A 19 2.97 -10.97 -0.69
N ALA A 20 3.16 -12.30 -0.77
CA ALA A 20 2.48 -13.27 0.08
C ALA A 20 2.88 -13.12 1.56
N ALA A 21 4.16 -12.84 1.82
CA ALA A 21 4.71 -12.61 3.16
C ALA A 21 4.30 -11.25 3.75
N CYS A 22 3.92 -10.28 2.93
CA CYS A 22 3.49 -8.96 3.40
C CYS A 22 2.08 -9.07 4.00
N PRO A 23 1.86 -8.70 5.29
CA PRO A 23 0.53 -8.77 5.90
C PRO A 23 -0.49 -7.84 5.23
N ALA A 24 -0.02 -6.78 4.56
CA ALA A 24 -0.87 -5.85 3.82
C ALA A 24 -0.95 -6.19 2.33
N HIS A 25 -0.37 -7.31 1.88
CA HIS A 25 -0.36 -7.75 0.48
C HIS A 25 0.03 -6.64 -0.52
N THR A 26 0.99 -5.79 -0.13
CA THR A 26 1.45 -4.67 -0.96
C THR A 26 2.08 -5.17 -2.25
N ASP A 27 1.82 -4.48 -3.38
CA ASP A 27 2.45 -4.81 -4.65
C ASP A 27 3.93 -4.39 -4.69
N VAL A 28 4.76 -5.23 -4.08
CA VAL A 28 6.22 -5.02 -3.99
C VAL A 28 6.86 -4.95 -5.36
N ARG A 29 6.52 -5.85 -6.28
CA ARG A 29 7.11 -5.85 -7.62
C ARG A 29 6.75 -4.57 -8.36
N GLY A 30 5.47 -4.19 -8.29
CA GLY A 30 4.96 -2.99 -8.95
C GLY A 30 5.69 -1.74 -8.50
N TYR A 31 5.73 -1.45 -7.19
CA TYR A 31 6.36 -0.20 -6.73
C TYR A 31 7.89 -0.21 -6.91
N VAL A 32 8.57 -1.36 -6.81
CA VAL A 32 10.02 -1.43 -7.06
C VAL A 32 10.32 -1.15 -8.53
N ASN A 33 9.53 -1.70 -9.46
CA ASN A 33 9.67 -1.42 -10.88
C ASN A 33 9.35 0.05 -11.21
N ALA A 34 8.31 0.62 -10.59
CA ALA A 34 7.98 2.03 -10.76
C ALA A 34 9.13 2.95 -10.30
N ILE A 35 9.77 2.64 -9.17
CA ILE A 35 10.99 3.35 -8.72
C ILE A 35 12.11 3.22 -9.77
N ALA A 36 12.35 2.03 -10.30
CA ALA A 36 13.39 1.80 -11.32
C ALA A 36 13.14 2.59 -12.61
N CYS A 37 11.87 2.81 -12.96
CA CYS A 37 11.45 3.64 -14.10
C CYS A 37 11.44 5.15 -13.81
N GLY A 38 11.70 5.58 -12.56
CA GLY A 38 11.60 6.97 -12.14
C GLY A 38 10.15 7.47 -11.92
N ASP A 39 9.16 6.58 -11.92
CA ASP A 39 7.75 6.90 -11.67
C ASP A 39 7.42 6.77 -10.19
N TYR A 40 7.78 7.80 -9.42
CA TYR A 40 7.66 7.77 -7.96
C TYR A 40 6.22 7.97 -7.46
N GLU A 41 5.37 8.64 -8.25
CA GLU A 41 3.96 8.80 -7.90
C GLU A 41 3.23 7.46 -8.04
N GLU A 42 3.51 6.68 -9.10
CA GLU A 42 2.98 5.33 -9.23
C GLU A 42 3.53 4.39 -8.15
N ALA A 43 4.83 4.49 -7.82
CA ALA A 43 5.42 3.72 -6.73
C ALA A 43 4.71 4.00 -5.39
N TYR A 44 4.44 5.26 -5.08
CA TYR A 44 3.69 5.63 -3.88
C TYR A 44 2.25 5.12 -3.93
N ARG A 45 1.55 5.26 -5.07
CA ARG A 45 0.18 4.78 -5.25
C ARG A 45 0.09 3.28 -4.98
N LEU A 46 0.97 2.48 -5.58
CA LEU A 46 1.03 1.02 -5.40
C LEU A 46 1.34 0.62 -3.95
N ALA A 47 2.22 1.36 -3.27
CA ALA A 47 2.50 1.14 -1.85
C ALA A 47 1.32 1.51 -0.93
N ARG A 48 0.54 2.54 -1.31
CA ARG A 48 -0.57 3.12 -0.53
C ARG A 48 -1.91 2.44 -0.76
N GLU A 49 -2.11 1.76 -1.88
CA GLU A 49 -3.41 1.19 -2.26
C GLU A 49 -3.95 0.19 -1.23
N PRO A 50 -3.19 -0.83 -0.78
CA PRO A 50 -3.70 -1.79 0.21
C PRO A 50 -3.34 -1.41 1.65
N ASN A 51 -2.58 -0.33 1.85
CA ASN A 51 -2.07 0.07 3.16
C ASN A 51 -2.26 1.57 3.36
N PRO A 52 -3.16 2.03 4.24
CA PRO A 52 -3.37 3.46 4.47
C PRO A 52 -2.23 4.17 5.19
N LEU A 53 -1.28 3.43 5.77
CA LEU A 53 -0.17 3.96 6.56
C LEU A 53 1.21 3.56 5.98
N PRO A 54 1.46 3.70 4.66
CA PRO A 54 2.67 3.16 4.05
C PRO A 54 3.91 3.94 4.52
N TYR A 55 3.76 5.23 4.83
CA TYR A 55 4.84 6.07 5.37
C TYR A 55 5.31 5.59 6.75
N VAL A 56 4.37 5.20 7.62
CA VAL A 56 4.69 4.63 8.94
C VAL A 56 5.36 3.26 8.75
N CYS A 57 4.82 2.41 7.88
CA CYS A 57 5.44 1.13 7.56
C CYS A 57 6.83 1.28 6.93
N GLY A 58 7.10 2.34 6.17
CA GLY A 58 8.45 2.66 5.66
C GLY A 58 9.46 3.06 6.74
N LYS A 59 9.04 3.14 8.01
CA LYS A 59 9.92 3.49 9.15
C LYS A 59 9.90 2.48 10.30
N ALA A 60 8.91 1.59 10.34
CA ALA A 60 8.70 0.70 11.48
C ALA A 60 8.42 -0.78 11.10
N CYS A 61 8.29 -1.10 9.81
CA CYS A 61 8.00 -2.47 9.38
C CYS A 61 9.17 -3.41 9.68
N ALA A 62 8.87 -4.62 10.14
CA ALA A 62 9.83 -5.71 10.35
C ALA A 62 10.19 -6.48 9.07
N HIS A 63 9.77 -5.96 7.89
CA HIS A 63 10.18 -6.42 6.56
C HIS A 63 10.19 -7.95 6.32
N PRO A 64 9.11 -8.70 6.64
CA PRO A 64 9.02 -10.14 6.36
C PRO A 64 9.09 -10.44 4.85
N CYS A 65 8.76 -9.46 4.02
CA CYS A 65 8.86 -9.53 2.57
C CYS A 65 10.31 -9.62 2.05
N GLU A 66 11.30 -9.18 2.83
CA GLU A 66 12.73 -9.31 2.48
C GLU A 66 13.25 -10.71 2.83
N GLU A 67 12.76 -11.31 3.92
CA GLU A 67 13.11 -12.69 4.33
C GLU A 67 12.70 -13.71 3.26
N GLU A 68 11.53 -13.52 2.65
CA GLU A 68 10.99 -14.38 1.59
C GLU A 68 11.40 -13.92 0.17
N CYS A 69 12.34 -12.98 0.04
CA CYS A 69 12.69 -12.44 -1.27
C CYS A 69 13.49 -13.45 -2.10
N ARG A 70 12.94 -13.92 -3.23
CA ARG A 70 13.62 -14.84 -4.18
C ARG A 70 15.00 -14.36 -4.65
N ARG A 71 15.31 -13.06 -4.60
CA ARG A 71 16.63 -12.57 -4.95
C ARG A 71 17.70 -13.06 -3.96
N GLY A 72 17.33 -13.24 -2.70
CA GLY A 72 18.19 -13.83 -1.67
C GLY A 72 18.62 -15.27 -1.95
N ASP A 73 17.91 -16.00 -2.82
CA ASP A 73 18.34 -17.33 -3.27
C ASP A 73 19.55 -17.27 -4.23
N VAL A 74 19.82 -16.10 -4.80
CA VAL A 74 20.92 -15.86 -5.75
C VAL A 74 22.04 -15.06 -5.10
N ASP A 75 21.71 -13.93 -4.47
CA ASP A 75 22.65 -13.07 -3.74
C ASP A 75 22.03 -12.45 -2.48
N GLU A 76 21.53 -11.21 -2.55
CA GLU A 76 20.99 -10.48 -1.42
C GLU A 76 19.52 -10.10 -1.70
N PRO A 77 18.63 -10.17 -0.69
CA PRO A 77 17.27 -9.66 -0.82
C PRO A 77 17.24 -8.21 -1.34
N ILE A 78 16.21 -7.89 -2.12
CA ILE A 78 15.94 -6.50 -2.47
C ILE A 78 15.62 -5.74 -1.17
N ALA A 79 16.18 -4.54 -1.01
CA ALA A 79 15.90 -3.63 0.10
C ALA A 79 14.49 -2.99 0.02
N ILE A 80 13.46 -3.84 0.00
CA ILE A 80 12.04 -3.56 -0.15
C ILE A 80 11.54 -2.52 0.86
N TYR A 81 12.01 -2.58 2.11
CA TYR A 81 11.70 -1.64 3.18
C TYR A 81 12.26 -0.24 2.90
N ALA A 82 13.54 -0.15 2.52
CA ALA A 82 14.18 1.12 2.17
C ALA A 82 13.55 1.74 0.91
N LEU A 83 13.22 0.92 -0.08
CA LEU A 83 12.54 1.35 -1.31
C LEU A 83 11.10 1.83 -1.04
N LYS A 84 10.36 1.17 -0.14
CA LYS A 84 9.04 1.66 0.31
C LYS A 84 9.15 3.02 0.98
N ARG A 85 10.13 3.19 1.87
CA ARG A 85 10.41 4.47 2.50
C ARG A 85 10.68 5.54 1.44
N PHE A 86 11.61 5.27 0.53
CA PHE A 86 11.96 6.16 -0.55
C PHE A 86 10.72 6.59 -1.35
N ALA A 87 9.91 5.64 -1.83
CA ALA A 87 8.68 5.94 -2.57
C ALA A 87 7.73 6.85 -1.78
N THR A 88 7.53 6.59 -0.48
CA THR A 88 6.66 7.42 0.36
C THR A 88 7.22 8.80 0.68
N GLU A 89 8.54 8.99 0.64
CA GLU A 89 9.19 10.29 0.83
C GLU A 89 9.19 11.14 -0.45
N GLN A 90 9.01 10.54 -1.63
CA GLN A 90 8.88 11.28 -2.89
C GLN A 90 7.51 11.97 -3.06
N HIS A 91 6.47 11.43 -2.43
CA HIS A 91 5.11 11.98 -2.54
C HIS A 91 4.87 13.12 -1.53
N ASP A 92 4.40 14.27 -2.03
CA ASP A 92 4.03 15.40 -1.18
C ASP A 92 2.65 15.18 -0.55
N LEU A 93 2.63 14.76 0.72
CA LEU A 93 1.40 14.49 1.48
C LEU A 93 0.43 15.69 1.55
N ARG A 94 0.90 16.93 1.30
CA ARG A 94 0.02 18.11 1.24
C ARG A 94 -0.89 18.10 0.02
N LYS A 95 -0.57 17.32 -1.01
CA LYS A 95 -1.42 17.09 -2.20
C LYS A 95 -2.57 16.12 -1.91
N GLY A 96 -2.68 15.61 -0.68
CA GLY A 96 -3.61 14.56 -0.28
C GLY A 96 -2.98 13.17 -0.42
N HIS A 97 -3.66 12.14 0.07
CA HIS A 97 -3.19 10.76 -0.10
C HIS A 97 -3.62 10.26 -1.48
N ALA A 98 -2.63 9.91 -2.33
CA ALA A 98 -2.70 9.23 -3.63
C ALA A 98 -4.01 9.40 -4.44
N PRO A 99 -3.98 10.02 -5.64
CA PRO A 99 -5.18 10.15 -6.49
C PRO A 99 -5.76 8.78 -6.86
N GLY A 100 -7.10 8.69 -6.92
CA GLY A 100 -7.81 7.50 -7.43
C GLY A 100 -8.47 6.61 -6.38
N LEU A 101 -8.46 6.98 -5.10
CA LEU A 101 -9.23 6.24 -4.09
C LEU A 101 -10.74 6.38 -4.37
N THR A 102 -11.33 5.32 -4.93
CA THR A 102 -12.78 5.22 -5.11
C THR A 102 -13.47 5.16 -3.75
N VAL A 103 -14.48 6.00 -3.57
CA VAL A 103 -15.41 5.95 -2.45
C VAL A 103 -16.74 5.46 -3.00
N ALA A 104 -17.31 4.44 -2.38
CA ALA A 104 -18.63 3.94 -2.73
C ALA A 104 -19.72 4.97 -2.39
N GLU A 105 -20.92 4.78 -2.93
CA GLU A 105 -22.06 5.65 -2.61
C GLU A 105 -22.29 5.74 -1.09
N PRO A 106 -22.63 6.94 -0.57
CA PRO A 106 -22.87 7.12 0.86
C PRO A 106 -23.93 6.16 1.40
N LYS A 107 -23.65 5.64 2.60
CA LYS A 107 -24.55 4.78 3.37
C LYS A 107 -25.15 5.57 4.53
N GLU A 108 -26.37 5.21 4.91
CA GLU A 108 -27.06 5.84 6.05
C GLU A 108 -26.50 5.35 7.40
N GLU A 109 -25.95 4.14 7.43
CA GLU A 109 -25.36 3.53 8.61
C GLU A 109 -24.12 4.29 9.10
N ARG A 110 -24.00 4.39 10.43
CA ARG A 110 -22.90 5.05 11.11
C ARG A 110 -22.06 4.02 11.87
N VAL A 111 -20.75 4.17 11.79
CA VAL A 111 -19.80 3.28 12.49
C VAL A 111 -18.96 4.08 13.48
N ALA A 112 -18.94 3.63 14.73
CA ALA A 112 -18.05 4.14 15.75
C ALA A 112 -16.82 3.24 15.88
N ILE A 113 -15.64 3.84 15.90
CA ILE A 113 -14.36 3.15 16.14
C ILE A 113 -13.77 3.69 17.44
N ILE A 114 -13.40 2.81 18.36
CA ILE A 114 -12.78 3.17 19.64
C ILE A 114 -11.28 2.91 19.54
N GLY A 115 -10.48 3.97 19.68
CA GLY A 115 -9.04 3.97 19.54
C GLY A 115 -8.58 4.44 18.16
N ALA A 116 -7.67 5.42 18.14
CA ALA A 116 -7.09 5.98 16.92
C ALA A 116 -5.66 5.49 16.63
N GLY A 117 -5.34 4.27 17.09
CA GLY A 117 -4.12 3.57 16.71
C GLY A 117 -4.16 3.06 15.25
N PRO A 118 -3.09 2.38 14.79
CA PRO A 118 -2.98 1.90 13.41
C PRO A 118 -4.16 1.05 12.93
N GLY A 119 -4.66 0.14 13.79
CA GLY A 119 -5.82 -0.70 13.48
C GLY A 119 -7.12 0.10 13.34
N GLY A 120 -7.37 1.05 14.26
CA GLY A 120 -8.55 1.91 14.23
C GLY A 120 -8.57 2.84 13.02
N LEU A 121 -7.43 3.47 12.70
CA LEU A 121 -7.31 4.33 11.52
C LEU A 121 -7.42 3.56 10.21
N THR A 122 -6.89 2.34 10.15
CA THR A 122 -7.02 1.47 8.97
C THR A 122 -8.49 1.07 8.76
N ALA A 123 -9.16 0.62 9.81
CA ALA A 123 -10.59 0.30 9.75
C ALA A 123 -11.44 1.53 9.37
N ALA A 124 -11.11 2.70 9.92
CA ALA A 124 -11.79 3.95 9.59
C ALA A 124 -11.65 4.31 8.11
N HIS A 125 -10.43 4.21 7.59
CA HIS A 125 -10.12 4.46 6.18
C HIS A 125 -10.93 3.53 5.26
N ASP A 126 -10.91 2.22 5.52
CA ASP A 126 -11.55 1.25 4.63
C ASP A 126 -13.08 1.35 4.70
N LEU A 127 -13.66 1.53 5.89
CA LEU A 127 -15.09 1.74 6.04
C LEU A 127 -15.56 3.05 5.39
N ALA A 128 -14.77 4.13 5.51
CA ALA A 128 -15.06 5.38 4.81
C ALA A 128 -15.04 5.18 3.29
N ARG A 129 -14.08 4.41 2.73
CA ARG A 129 -14.07 4.05 1.30
C ARG A 129 -15.28 3.23 0.88
N MET A 130 -15.84 2.42 1.78
CA MET A 130 -17.07 1.66 1.56
C MET A 130 -18.35 2.50 1.69
N GLY A 131 -18.23 3.82 1.91
CA GLY A 131 -19.36 4.76 1.98
C GLY A 131 -19.97 4.96 3.37
N TYR A 132 -19.42 4.32 4.41
CA TYR A 132 -19.93 4.46 5.78
C TYR A 132 -19.53 5.79 6.41
N ARG A 133 -20.42 6.35 7.22
CA ARG A 133 -20.09 7.52 8.06
C ARG A 133 -19.39 7.07 9.34
N VAL A 134 -18.07 7.22 9.37
CA VAL A 134 -17.23 6.78 10.49
C VAL A 134 -16.98 7.91 11.48
N THR A 135 -16.98 7.61 12.78
CA THR A 135 -16.49 8.49 13.85
C THR A 135 -15.49 7.72 14.71
N VAL A 136 -14.28 8.28 14.86
CA VAL A 136 -13.22 7.70 15.70
C VAL A 136 -13.21 8.42 17.04
N PHE A 137 -13.21 7.65 18.13
CA PHE A 137 -13.11 8.13 19.50
C PHE A 137 -11.76 7.73 20.08
N GLU A 138 -10.99 8.69 20.60
CA GLU A 138 -9.69 8.46 21.22
C GLU A 138 -9.68 9.09 22.62
N ALA A 139 -9.09 8.39 23.58
CA ALA A 139 -8.98 8.85 24.95
C ALA A 139 -7.88 9.91 25.12
N LEU A 140 -6.81 9.81 24.32
CA LEU A 140 -5.71 10.76 24.33
C LEU A 140 -6.09 12.07 23.61
N PRO A 141 -5.55 13.22 24.05
CA PRO A 141 -5.86 14.52 23.46
C PRO A 141 -5.20 14.75 22.09
N LYS A 142 -4.37 13.81 21.62
CA LYS A 142 -3.61 13.89 20.37
C LYS A 142 -3.68 12.57 19.63
N LEU A 143 -3.76 12.69 18.31
CA LEU A 143 -3.56 11.63 17.33
C LEU A 143 -2.07 11.55 16.95
#